data_AF-E1LR84-F1
#
_entry.id   AF-E1LR84-F1
#
_cell.length_a   1.000
_cell.length_b   1.000
_cell.length_c   1.000
_cell.angle_alpha   90.00
_cell.angle_beta   90.00
_cell.angle_gamma   90.00
#
_symmetry.space_group_name_H-M   'P 1'
#
loop_
_entity.id
_entity.type
_entity.pdbx_description
1 polymer ?
#
loop_
_entity_poly.entity_id
_entity_poly.type
_entity_poly.pdbx_seq_one_letter_code
_entity_poly.pdbx_strand_id
1 'polypeptide(L)'
;MKKKVAFVLSLVTSLLLLVACSSADGTYVYQGSMPFMEEVTVTIQIKGDKGQVHTKGKTIGFLTEGQQTEHTYEMKVNQKEKTFELSSMKLGYEIKGGELTITSDSTGILAGKSFKKK
;
A
#
# COMPACT_ATOMS: atom_id res chain seq x y z
N MET A 1 14.44 61.83 -24.97
CA MET A 1 14.32 60.45 -25.49
C MET A 1 15.53 59.63 -25.07
N LYS A 2 15.33 58.51 -24.35
CA LYS A 2 16.15 57.29 -24.34
C LYS A 2 15.41 56.27 -23.48
N LYS A 3 14.59 55.43 -24.13
CA LYS A 3 13.84 54.33 -23.52
C LYS A 3 14.84 53.29 -23.02
N LYS A 4 14.76 52.88 -21.76
CA LYS A 4 15.34 51.64 -21.27
C LYS A 4 14.18 50.76 -20.82
N VAL A 5 13.78 49.86 -21.70
CA VAL A 5 12.80 48.81 -21.44
C VAL A 5 13.51 47.77 -20.58
N ALA A 6 13.14 47.67 -19.31
CA ALA A 6 13.63 46.61 -18.43
C ALA A 6 12.52 45.57 -18.26
N PHE A 7 12.63 44.54 -19.09
CA PHE A 7 12.29 43.13 -18.87
C PHE A 7 11.25 42.77 -17.80
N VAL A 8 10.11 42.28 -18.29
CA VAL A 8 9.15 41.44 -17.58
C VAL A 8 9.81 40.09 -17.28
N LEU A 9 9.95 39.74 -15.99
CA LEU A 9 10.12 38.38 -15.50
C LEU A 9 9.21 38.29 -14.26
N SER A 10 7.92 37.99 -14.42
CA SER A 10 7.41 36.62 -14.40
C SER A 10 8.05 35.77 -13.28
N LEU A 11 8.04 36.29 -12.06
CA LEU A 11 8.16 35.44 -10.87
C LEU A 11 6.76 34.89 -10.54
N VAL A 12 6.22 34.09 -11.48
CA VAL A 12 5.26 33.04 -11.12
C VAL A 12 6.07 32.15 -10.20
N THR A 13 5.96 32.40 -8.91
CA THR A 13 6.44 31.54 -7.86
C THR A 13 5.73 30.23 -8.11
N SER A 14 6.41 29.36 -8.84
CA SER A 14 6.03 27.99 -9.06
C SER A 14 5.75 27.43 -7.68
N LEU A 15 4.46 27.38 -7.38
CA LEU A 15 3.84 26.40 -6.51
C LEU A 15 4.02 25.05 -7.22
N LEU A 16 5.29 24.67 -7.44
CA LEU A 16 5.75 23.31 -7.33
C LEU A 16 5.47 22.96 -5.87
N LEU A 17 4.19 22.74 -5.56
CA LEU A 17 3.81 21.64 -4.71
C LEU A 17 4.68 20.50 -5.23
N LEU A 18 5.76 20.23 -4.50
CA LEU A 18 6.34 18.91 -4.45
C LEU A 18 5.13 18.02 -4.13
N VAL A 19 4.45 17.57 -5.19
CA VAL A 19 3.89 16.24 -5.20
C VAL A 19 5.14 15.41 -5.02
N ALA A 20 5.54 15.24 -3.76
CA ALA A 20 6.31 14.09 -3.40
C ALA A 20 5.50 12.97 -4.02
N CYS A 21 5.99 12.41 -5.13
CA CYS A 21 5.76 11.03 -5.46
C CYS A 21 6.32 10.27 -4.25
N SER A 22 5.59 10.29 -3.14
CA SER A 22 5.79 9.34 -2.06
C SER A 22 5.34 8.05 -2.71
N SER A 23 6.25 7.41 -3.44
CA SER A 23 6.01 6.08 -3.91
C SER A 23 5.63 5.26 -2.69
N ALA A 24 4.61 4.43 -2.82
CA ALA A 24 4.22 3.52 -1.76
C ALA A 24 5.33 2.50 -1.42
N ASP A 25 6.49 2.59 -2.06
CA ASP A 25 7.62 1.69 -1.92
C ASP A 25 8.02 1.48 -0.46
N GLY A 26 8.21 0.21 -0.15
CA GLY A 26 8.54 -0.24 1.18
C GLY A 26 7.90 -1.57 1.51
N THR A 27 8.18 -1.99 2.74
CA THR A 27 7.65 -3.21 3.33
C THR A 27 6.72 -2.83 4.45
N TYR A 28 5.48 -3.31 4.41
CA TYR A 28 4.46 -3.04 5.41
C TYR A 28 4.01 -4.36 6.04
N VAL A 29 3.91 -4.38 7.36
CA VAL A 29 3.65 -5.60 8.12
C VAL A 29 2.41 -5.43 8.99
N TYR A 30 1.50 -6.38 8.88
CA TYR A 30 0.39 -6.58 9.81
C TYR A 30 0.66 -7.85 10.62
N GLN A 31 0.43 -7.80 11.92
CA GLN A 31 0.46 -8.94 12.82
C GLN A 31 -0.84 -8.97 13.61
N GLY A 32 -1.50 -10.13 13.67
CA GLY A 32 -2.75 -10.28 14.41
C GLY A 32 -3.47 -11.57 14.05
N SER A 33 -4.79 -11.57 14.13
CA SER A 33 -5.64 -12.66 13.66
C SER A 33 -6.43 -12.28 12.42
N MET A 34 -6.88 -13.30 11.69
CA MET A 34 -7.79 -13.20 10.53
C MET A 34 -8.85 -14.30 10.64
N PRO A 35 -9.95 -14.22 9.88
CA PRO A 35 -10.90 -15.32 9.81
C PRO A 35 -10.17 -16.64 9.49
N PHE A 36 -10.43 -17.67 10.29
CA PHE A 36 -9.85 -19.00 10.16
C PHE A 36 -8.32 -19.08 10.36
N MET A 37 -7.65 -18.02 10.81
CA MET A 37 -6.22 -18.04 11.10
C MET A 37 -5.83 -17.19 12.33
N GLU A 38 -4.96 -17.75 13.18
CA GLU A 38 -4.30 -17.06 14.29
C GLU A 38 -2.81 -16.85 14.01
N GLU A 39 -2.16 -16.02 14.84
CA GLU A 39 -0.74 -15.68 14.72
C GLU A 39 -0.34 -15.24 13.30
N VAL A 40 -1.27 -14.56 12.62
CA VAL A 40 -1.12 -14.16 11.22
C VAL A 40 -0.13 -13.01 11.13
N THR A 41 0.87 -13.18 10.26
CA THR A 41 1.73 -12.13 9.76
C THR A 41 1.47 -11.94 8.27
N VAL A 42 1.06 -10.74 7.87
CA VAL A 42 0.95 -10.36 6.46
C VAL A 42 1.98 -9.29 6.16
N THR A 43 2.82 -9.55 5.16
CA THR A 43 3.86 -8.65 4.68
C THR A 43 3.53 -8.22 3.26
N ILE A 44 3.33 -6.92 3.06
CA ILE A 44 3.11 -6.30 1.76
C ILE A 44 4.40 -5.59 1.36
N GLN A 45 5.00 -6.01 0.25
CA GLN A 45 6.18 -5.36 -0.33
C GLN A 45 5.76 -4.63 -1.60
N ILE A 46 6.12 -3.35 -1.70
CA ILE A 46 5.81 -2.50 -2.86
C ILE A 46 7.11 -1.98 -3.46
N LYS A 47 7.23 -2.10 -4.79
CA LYS A 47 8.34 -1.57 -5.57
C LYS A 47 7.81 -1.08 -6.94
N GLY A 48 7.53 0.21 -7.03
CA GLY A 48 6.98 0.85 -8.21
C GLY A 48 5.56 0.37 -8.51
N ASP A 49 5.38 -0.24 -9.67
CA ASP A 49 4.12 -0.78 -10.17
C ASP A 49 3.89 -2.27 -9.82
N LYS A 50 4.82 -2.85 -9.05
CA LYS A 50 4.80 -4.26 -8.64
C LYS A 50 4.91 -4.40 -7.14
N GLY A 51 4.51 -5.56 -6.64
CA GLY A 51 4.68 -5.92 -5.25
C GLY A 51 4.40 -7.40 -5.00
N GLN A 52 4.52 -7.77 -3.74
CA GLN A 52 4.22 -9.12 -3.26
C GLN A 52 3.48 -9.03 -1.93
N VAL A 53 2.55 -9.96 -1.73
CA VAL A 53 1.89 -10.17 -0.44
C VAL A 53 2.28 -11.54 0.06
N HIS A 54 2.91 -11.57 1.22
CA HIS A 54 3.30 -12.78 1.91
C HIS A 54 2.46 -12.94 3.17
N THR A 55 1.75 -14.04 3.30
CA THR A 55 0.90 -14.36 4.44
C THR A 55 1.41 -15.62 5.11
N LYS A 56 1.61 -15.55 6.41
CA LYS A 56 1.96 -16.68 7.27
C LYS A 56 1.01 -16.71 8.47
N GLY A 57 0.55 -17.87 8.89
CA GLY A 57 -0.29 -18.00 10.08
C GLY A 57 -0.53 -19.45 10.48
N LYS A 58 -1.33 -19.66 11.52
CA LYS A 58 -1.82 -20.98 11.93
C LYS A 58 -3.32 -21.06 11.65
N THR A 59 -3.77 -22.15 11.06
CA THR A 59 -5.20 -22.35 10.77
C THR A 59 -6.01 -22.65 12.02
N ILE A 60 -7.23 -22.12 12.06
CA ILE A 60 -8.23 -22.35 13.09
C ILE A 60 -9.38 -23.14 12.43
N GLY A 61 -9.66 -24.34 12.92
CA GLY A 61 -10.77 -25.15 12.44
C GLY A 61 -10.60 -26.63 12.77
N PHE A 62 -11.71 -27.34 12.97
CA PHE A 62 -11.73 -28.72 13.49
C PHE A 62 -10.81 -29.72 12.78
N LEU A 63 -10.57 -29.56 11.48
CA LEU A 63 -9.76 -30.50 10.68
C LEU A 63 -8.30 -30.07 10.48
N THR A 64 -7.99 -28.79 10.66
CA THR A 64 -6.67 -28.20 10.32
C THR A 64 -6.11 -27.35 11.45
N GLU A 65 -6.65 -27.44 12.67
CA GLU A 65 -6.25 -26.62 13.80
C GLU A 65 -4.73 -26.69 14.05
N GLY A 66 -4.10 -25.52 14.20
CA GLY A 66 -2.67 -25.39 14.50
C GLY A 66 -1.72 -25.65 13.34
N GLN A 67 -2.21 -26.01 12.14
CA GLN A 67 -1.35 -26.17 10.97
C GLN A 67 -0.80 -24.82 10.50
N GLN A 68 0.52 -24.75 10.31
CA GLN A 68 1.16 -23.55 9.77
C GLN A 68 0.92 -23.47 8.26
N THR A 69 0.42 -22.34 7.79
CA THR A 69 0.25 -22.04 6.37
C THR A 69 1.11 -20.84 5.99
N GLU A 70 1.65 -20.87 4.78
CA GLU A 70 2.51 -19.83 4.25
C GLU A 70 2.28 -19.70 2.74
N HIS A 71 1.95 -18.50 2.30
CA HIS A 71 1.61 -18.20 0.92
C HIS A 71 2.23 -16.89 0.48
N THR A 72 2.69 -16.84 -0.77
CA THR A 72 3.20 -15.62 -1.40
C THR A 72 2.46 -15.41 -2.71
N TYR A 73 1.92 -14.20 -2.90
CA TYR A 73 1.20 -13.79 -4.09
C TYR A 73 1.87 -12.57 -4.70
N GLU A 74 2.03 -12.59 -6.02
CA GLU A 74 2.42 -11.39 -6.75
C GLU A 74 1.24 -10.42 -6.86
N MET A 75 1.57 -9.13 -6.87
CA MET A 75 0.63 -8.03 -6.85
C MET A 75 1.04 -6.98 -7.88
N LYS A 76 0.09 -6.44 -8.63
CA LYS A 76 0.29 -5.18 -9.38
C LYS A 76 -0.15 -4.01 -8.52
N VAL A 77 0.57 -2.90 -8.63
CA VAL A 77 0.35 -1.70 -7.82
C VAL A 77 0.03 -0.53 -8.74
N ASN A 78 -1.18 0.00 -8.65
CA ASN A 78 -1.54 1.26 -9.28
C ASN A 78 -1.35 2.38 -8.27
N GLN A 79 -0.21 3.08 -8.34
CA GLN A 79 0.14 4.19 -7.44
C GLN A 79 -0.79 5.40 -7.63
N LYS A 80 -1.35 5.59 -8.83
CA LYS A 80 -2.24 6.72 -9.17
C LYS A 80 -3.64 6.52 -8.62
N GLU A 81 -4.22 5.34 -8.84
CA GLU A 81 -5.54 4.97 -8.31
C GLU A 81 -5.50 4.53 -6.84
N LYS A 82 -4.29 4.30 -6.30
CA LYS A 82 -4.04 3.72 -4.98
C LYS A 82 -4.75 2.39 -4.80
N THR A 83 -4.49 1.48 -5.73
CA THR A 83 -5.06 0.12 -5.69
C THR A 83 -4.02 -0.97 -5.91
N PHE A 84 -4.27 -2.13 -5.31
CA PHE A 84 -3.56 -3.38 -5.56
C PHE A 84 -4.43 -4.32 -6.39
N GLU A 85 -3.82 -5.02 -7.34
CA GLU A 85 -4.46 -6.12 -8.05
C GLU A 85 -3.75 -7.43 -7.68
N LEU A 86 -4.45 -8.30 -6.96
CA LEU A 86 -3.98 -9.62 -6.54
C LEU A 86 -4.88 -10.67 -7.20
N SER A 87 -4.35 -11.37 -8.20
CA SER A 87 -5.14 -12.34 -8.99
C SER A 87 -6.44 -11.69 -9.54
N SER A 88 -7.61 -12.08 -9.03
CA SER A 88 -8.92 -11.52 -9.41
C SER A 88 -9.45 -10.44 -8.46
N MET A 89 -8.71 -10.11 -7.40
CA MET A 89 -9.11 -9.14 -6.38
C MET A 89 -8.46 -7.78 -6.62
N LYS A 90 -9.26 -6.71 -6.50
CA LYS A 90 -8.77 -5.31 -6.48
C LYS A 90 -8.97 -4.74 -5.07
N LEU A 91 -7.88 -4.32 -4.44
CA LEU A 91 -7.89 -3.72 -3.10
C LEU A 91 -7.57 -2.23 -3.20
N GLY A 92 -8.29 -1.40 -2.46
CA GLY A 92 -7.94 0.01 -2.27
C GLY A 92 -6.97 0.17 -1.10
N TYR A 93 -6.02 1.10 -1.20
CA TYR A 93 -5.12 1.39 -0.08
C TYR A 93 -4.91 2.90 0.12
N GLU A 94 -4.45 3.24 1.31
CA GLU A 94 -3.95 4.57 1.65
C GLU A 94 -2.65 4.43 2.44
N ILE A 95 -1.73 5.39 2.27
CA ILE A 95 -0.56 5.51 3.14
C ILE A 95 -0.59 6.85 3.87
N LYS A 96 -0.55 6.81 5.20
CA LYS A 96 -0.51 7.99 6.08
C LYS A 96 0.45 7.71 7.22
N GLY A 97 1.37 8.64 7.51
CA GLY A 97 2.27 8.53 8.65
C GLY A 97 3.15 7.27 8.67
N GLY A 98 3.45 6.68 7.51
CA GLY A 98 4.20 5.41 7.43
C GLY A 98 3.36 4.16 7.69
N GLU A 99 2.04 4.28 7.76
CA GLU A 99 1.11 3.16 7.84
C GLU A 99 0.35 3.01 6.52
N LEU A 100 0.27 1.77 6.04
CA LEU A 100 -0.57 1.40 4.91
C LEU A 100 -1.89 0.84 5.45
N THR A 101 -3.01 1.41 5.05
CA THR A 101 -4.35 0.91 5.41
C THR A 101 -5.07 0.42 4.16
N ILE A 102 -5.69 -0.75 4.23
CA ILE A 102 -6.57 -1.23 3.16
C ILE A 102 -7.93 -0.56 3.33
N THR A 103 -8.36 0.21 2.33
CA THR A 103 -9.57 1.04 2.35
C THR A 103 -10.75 0.39 1.65
N SER A 104 -10.50 -0.55 0.74
CA SER A 104 -11.52 -1.29 0.01
C SER A 104 -11.05 -2.72 -0.24
N ASP A 105 -11.91 -3.69 0.05
CA ASP A 105 -11.68 -5.12 -0.12
C ASP A 105 -13.03 -5.80 -0.34
N SER A 106 -13.21 -6.48 -1.48
CA SER A 106 -14.47 -7.18 -1.80
C SER A 106 -14.79 -8.32 -0.84
N THR A 107 -13.80 -8.87 -0.13
CA THR A 107 -13.99 -9.90 0.89
C THR A 107 -14.23 -9.32 2.28
N GLY A 108 -13.93 -8.03 2.49
CA GLY A 108 -14.00 -7.34 3.79
C GLY A 108 -13.00 -7.83 4.84
N ILE A 109 -12.13 -8.78 4.50
CA ILE A 109 -11.20 -9.41 5.46
C ILE A 109 -10.07 -8.45 5.84
N LEU A 110 -9.58 -7.68 4.89
CA LEU A 110 -8.44 -6.79 5.05
C LEU A 110 -8.83 -5.33 5.25
N ALA A 111 -10.06 -4.95 4.90
CA ALA A 111 -10.54 -3.58 5.04
C ALA A 111 -10.37 -3.05 6.49
N GLY A 112 -9.81 -1.85 6.62
CA GLY A 112 -9.54 -1.20 7.89
C GLY A 112 -8.32 -1.70 8.64
N LYS A 113 -7.64 -2.77 8.19
CA LYS A 113 -6.37 -3.21 8.79
C LYS A 113 -5.25 -2.25 8.41
N SER A 114 -4.49 -1.83 9.42
CA SER A 114 -3.29 -0.99 9.27
C SER A 114 -2.03 -1.84 9.33
N PHE A 115 -1.12 -1.61 8.39
CA PHE A 115 0.15 -2.27 8.21
C PHE A 115 1.26 -1.27 8.47
N LYS A 116 2.14 -1.58 9.43
CA LYS A 116 3.22 -0.69 9.81
C LYS A 116 4.40 -0.84 8.87
N LYS A 117 4.99 0.26 8.43
CA LYS A 117 6.23 0.24 7.66
C LYS A 117 7.37 -0.35 8.50
N LYS A 118 8.14 -1.25 7.89
CA LYS A 118 9.33 -1.88 8.47
C LYS A 118 10.61 -1.18 8.03
#